data_AF-A0AA37IPN2-F1
#
_entry.id   AF-A0AA37IPN2-F1
#
_cell.length_a   1.000
_cell.length_b   1.000
_cell.length_c   1.000
_cell.angle_alpha   90.00
_cell.angle_beta   90.00
_cell.angle_gamma   90.00
#
_symmetry.space_group_name_H-M   'P 1'
#
loop_
_entity.id
_entity.type
_entity.pdbx_description
1 polymer ?
#
loop_
_entity_poly.entity_id
_entity_poly.type
_entity_poly.pdbx_seq_one_letter_code
_entity_poly.pdbx_strand_id
1 'polypeptide(L)'
;MYQLSFSGSAHSFRTMLEVLRFLRDDASVAAVDATEIALTFVSHSVSVTRYNGKLTVRRPGTATSLFLSLIDEIDATYFRPSFAALEAWQIRREHWQLLYLAFDLAREPLYLFSSDQMAQANEEAAKGGRRGLDLFELLQDESERRFGFRYSGPILDNRQSNGRHEVHVAYALAAGKPVPQAVIDDYASLSKFDSDLQWAKPLLAVPELRGALPLAKLVPLATVMRHSKQAITSDNAALLSMLMGLVPNSPTTVEVDDLLYAKGILEAHPLPEAYLKPVDVGLPTCQFAEVLRRTLADSARDNRLAELEKARKSGSISARRFQLDSQLAILDHGRHTHTFANEFAKAVQTADMSYLLGILDRPDDANRASKQAVREMFGIKLIGVRAAARRRGIFQLAGMDAAQQAEWEALSVSQREARRVAREVARAREAAEMSRVRAEDGAVLTGAEWVDRTIADGFSQIVSLRQGTSVRYALADPVRQLQVSLRANDGTLAYARVALEQRAS
;
A
#
# COMPACT_ATOMS: atom_id res chain seq x y z
N MET A 1 -12.48 48.76 -4.34
CA MET A 1 -12.68 48.06 -3.05
C MET A 1 -14.17 47.79 -2.90
N TYR A 2 -14.50 46.55 -2.56
CA TYR A 2 -15.84 46.07 -2.29
C TYR A 2 -16.15 46.19 -0.80
N GLN A 3 -17.36 46.62 -0.48
CA GLN A 3 -17.89 46.63 0.89
C GLN A 3 -19.12 45.74 0.93
N LEU A 4 -19.09 44.71 1.76
CA LEU A 4 -20.16 43.75 1.95
C LEU A 4 -20.66 43.87 3.39
N SER A 5 -21.96 44.05 3.57
CA SER A 5 -22.58 44.14 4.89
C SER A 5 -23.86 43.31 4.98
N PHE A 6 -24.02 42.60 6.10
CA PHE A 6 -25.19 41.80 6.45
C PHE A 6 -25.25 41.62 7.97
N SER A 7 -26.45 41.50 8.54
CA SER A 7 -26.66 41.16 9.96
C SER A 7 -25.78 41.96 10.96
N GLY A 8 -25.56 43.25 10.69
CA GLY A 8 -24.72 44.14 11.54
C GLY A 8 -23.20 43.96 11.39
N SER A 9 -22.74 43.07 10.51
CA SER A 9 -21.33 42.86 10.17
C SER A 9 -20.97 43.58 8.87
N ALA A 10 -19.72 44.05 8.76
CA ALA A 10 -19.19 44.69 7.57
C ALA A 10 -17.80 44.12 7.23
N HIS A 11 -17.61 43.76 5.97
CA HIS A 11 -16.39 43.16 5.43
C HIS A 11 -15.92 43.96 4.22
N SER A 12 -14.60 44.11 4.11
CA SER A 12 -13.98 44.82 3.00
C SER A 12 -13.10 43.88 2.19
N PHE A 13 -13.27 43.93 0.86
CA PHE A 13 -12.52 43.10 -0.08
C PHE A 13 -11.92 43.96 -1.19
N ARG A 14 -10.80 43.55 -1.77
CA ARG A 14 -10.16 44.29 -2.87
C ARG A 14 -10.68 43.84 -4.22
N THR A 15 -11.02 42.56 -4.37
CA THR A 15 -11.42 41.93 -5.62
C THR A 15 -12.75 41.19 -5.50
N MET A 16 -13.46 41.03 -6.61
CA MET A 16 -14.69 40.25 -6.69
C MET A 16 -14.45 38.76 -6.38
N LEU A 17 -13.28 38.20 -6.71
CA LEU A 17 -12.96 36.81 -6.37
C LEU A 17 -12.88 36.57 -4.86
N GLU A 18 -12.45 37.56 -4.08
CA GLU A 18 -12.51 37.48 -2.61
C GLU A 18 -13.94 37.49 -2.09
N VAL A 19 -14.80 38.34 -2.67
CA VAL A 19 -16.23 38.38 -2.36
C VAL A 19 -16.88 37.03 -2.67
N LEU A 20 -16.64 36.47 -3.86
CA LEU A 20 -17.17 35.17 -4.27
C LEU A 20 -16.67 34.04 -3.37
N ARG A 21 -15.38 34.05 -2.97
CA ARG A 21 -14.84 33.10 -2.00
C ARG A 21 -15.59 33.17 -0.68
N PHE A 22 -15.78 34.37 -0.15
CA PHE A 22 -16.50 34.59 1.10
C PHE A 22 -17.95 34.12 1.02
N LEU A 23 -18.68 34.48 -0.05
CA LEU A 23 -20.06 34.06 -0.28
C LEU A 23 -20.23 32.55 -0.47
N ARG A 24 -19.21 31.87 -1.00
CA ARG A 24 -19.23 30.42 -1.29
C ARG A 24 -18.88 29.57 -0.08
N ASP A 25 -17.84 29.98 0.67
CA ASP A 25 -17.15 29.11 1.62
C ASP A 25 -17.32 29.53 3.09
N ASP A 26 -17.75 30.75 3.38
CA ASP A 26 -17.92 31.23 4.76
C ASP A 26 -19.25 30.77 5.37
N ALA A 27 -19.18 30.08 6.51
CA ALA A 27 -20.35 29.58 7.21
C ALA A 27 -21.26 30.70 7.74
N SER A 28 -20.72 31.91 8.00
CA SER A 28 -21.49 33.02 8.57
C SER A 28 -22.55 33.56 7.60
N VAL A 29 -22.36 33.39 6.29
CA VAL A 29 -23.29 33.85 5.25
C VAL A 29 -24.16 32.74 4.68
N ALA A 30 -23.88 31.48 5.01
CA ALA A 30 -24.55 30.32 4.41
C ALA A 30 -26.09 30.37 4.55
N ALA A 31 -26.59 30.82 5.70
CA ALA A 31 -28.03 30.91 6.03
C ALA A 31 -28.66 32.29 5.77
N VAL A 32 -27.88 33.30 5.39
CA VAL A 32 -28.35 34.70 5.25
C VAL A 32 -29.11 34.87 3.93
N ASP A 33 -30.28 35.51 3.96
CA ASP A 33 -31.03 35.76 2.72
C ASP A 33 -30.24 36.70 1.78
N ALA A 34 -30.26 36.46 0.47
CA ALA A 34 -29.53 37.31 -0.48
C ALA A 34 -30.00 38.77 -0.44
N THR A 35 -31.26 39.02 -0.09
CA THR A 35 -31.85 40.36 0.06
C THR A 35 -31.32 41.12 1.28
N GLU A 36 -30.77 40.42 2.27
CA GLU A 36 -30.17 41.00 3.48
C GLU A 36 -28.70 41.37 3.30
N ILE A 37 -28.11 41.03 2.15
CA ILE A 37 -26.71 41.30 1.84
C ILE A 37 -26.62 42.53 0.95
N ALA A 38 -26.04 43.60 1.49
CA ALA A 38 -25.67 44.78 0.72
C ALA A 38 -24.21 44.67 0.29
N LEU A 39 -23.97 44.57 -1.02
CA LEU A 39 -22.64 44.62 -1.63
C LEU A 39 -22.50 45.90 -2.45
N THR A 40 -21.45 46.66 -2.22
CA THR A 40 -21.16 47.88 -2.98
C THR A 40 -19.74 47.86 -3.54
N PHE A 41 -19.57 48.41 -4.74
CA PHE A 41 -18.28 48.62 -5.40
C PHE A 41 -18.19 50.07 -5.87
N VAL A 42 -17.25 50.85 -5.32
CA VAL A 42 -17.06 52.27 -5.66
C VAL A 42 -18.40 53.02 -5.67
N SER A 43 -19.17 52.88 -4.58
CA SER A 43 -20.49 53.47 -4.38
C SER A 43 -21.63 52.98 -5.30
N HIS A 44 -21.39 51.96 -6.14
CA HIS A 44 -22.42 51.31 -6.94
C HIS A 44 -22.90 50.03 -6.24
N SER A 45 -24.22 49.86 -6.14
CA SER A 45 -24.81 48.62 -5.61
C SER A 45 -24.59 47.46 -6.58
N VAL A 46 -24.20 46.31 -6.04
CA VAL A 46 -23.97 45.08 -6.79
C VAL A 46 -24.94 44.02 -6.26
N SER A 47 -25.73 43.44 -7.15
CA SER A 47 -26.76 42.46 -6.76
C SER A 47 -26.14 41.12 -6.34
N VAL A 48 -26.49 40.70 -5.13
CA VAL A 48 -26.22 39.36 -4.61
C VAL A 48 -27.46 38.50 -4.83
N THR A 49 -27.26 37.27 -5.27
CA THR A 49 -28.34 36.31 -5.59
C THR A 49 -27.98 34.92 -5.07
N ARG A 50 -28.94 33.98 -5.10
CA ARG A 50 -28.67 32.56 -4.86
C ARG A 50 -28.77 31.74 -6.13
N TYR A 51 -27.80 30.84 -6.29
CA TYR A 51 -27.80 29.80 -7.32
C TYR A 51 -27.47 28.46 -6.67
N ASN A 52 -28.36 27.46 -6.85
CA ASN A 52 -28.23 26.13 -6.25
C ASN A 52 -27.90 26.17 -4.74
N GLY A 53 -28.58 27.04 -4.00
CA GLY A 53 -28.41 27.17 -2.55
C GLY A 53 -27.16 27.94 -2.12
N LYS A 54 -26.28 28.37 -3.03
CA LYS A 54 -25.09 29.17 -2.72
C LYS A 54 -25.28 30.63 -3.12
N LEU A 55 -24.76 31.55 -2.31
CA LEU A 55 -24.74 32.97 -2.65
C LEU A 55 -23.73 33.23 -3.76
N THR A 56 -24.06 34.13 -4.67
CA THR A 56 -23.23 34.54 -5.81
C THR A 56 -23.56 35.97 -6.23
N VAL A 57 -22.75 36.54 -7.10
CA VAL A 57 -22.91 37.88 -7.66
C VAL A 57 -23.14 37.78 -9.16
N ARG A 58 -24.22 38.40 -9.66
CA ARG A 58 -24.50 38.49 -11.10
C ARG A 58 -24.48 39.94 -11.54
N ARG A 59 -23.69 40.22 -12.58
CA ARG A 59 -23.49 41.57 -13.14
C ARG A 59 -24.03 41.63 -14.56
N PRO A 60 -24.55 42.79 -15.01
CA PRO A 60 -24.89 43.01 -16.40
C PRO A 60 -23.61 43.02 -17.26
N GLY A 61 -23.68 42.47 -18.47
CA GLY A 61 -22.55 42.37 -19.41
C GLY A 61 -22.42 40.99 -20.04
N THR A 62 -21.39 40.80 -20.87
CA THR A 62 -21.10 39.50 -21.50
C THR A 62 -20.35 38.59 -20.53
N ALA A 63 -20.57 37.27 -20.62
CA ALA A 63 -19.89 36.29 -19.75
C ALA A 63 -18.35 36.42 -19.87
N THR A 64 -17.83 36.54 -21.10
CA THR A 64 -16.41 36.71 -21.37
C THR A 64 -15.84 37.97 -20.72
N SER A 65 -16.45 39.15 -20.94
CA SER A 65 -15.93 40.40 -20.37
C SER A 65 -15.96 40.41 -18.86
N LEU A 66 -17.03 39.86 -18.26
CA LEU A 66 -17.17 39.79 -16.82
C LEU A 66 -16.16 38.81 -16.21
N PHE A 67 -15.97 37.64 -16.82
CA PHE A 67 -14.99 36.66 -16.38
C PHE A 67 -13.56 37.22 -16.44
N LEU A 68 -13.19 37.86 -17.55
CA LEU A 68 -11.87 38.50 -17.69
C LEU A 68 -11.66 39.63 -16.69
N SER A 69 -12.71 40.38 -16.33
CA SER A 69 -12.61 41.42 -15.30
C SER A 69 -12.25 40.86 -13.92
N LEU A 70 -12.68 39.63 -13.58
CA LEU A 70 -12.25 38.96 -12.34
C LEU A 70 -10.73 38.74 -12.32
N ILE A 71 -10.18 38.36 -13.48
CA ILE A 71 -8.75 38.11 -13.66
C ILE A 71 -7.98 39.43 -13.64
N ASP A 72 -8.47 40.47 -14.32
CA ASP A 72 -7.89 41.81 -14.30
C ASP A 72 -7.75 42.35 -12.87
N GLU A 73 -8.76 42.15 -12.03
CA GLU A 73 -8.75 42.60 -10.63
C GLU A 73 -7.66 41.91 -9.81
N ILE A 74 -7.54 40.57 -9.87
CA ILE A 74 -6.50 39.86 -9.11
C ILE A 74 -5.11 40.12 -9.68
N ASP A 75 -5.00 40.24 -10.99
CA ASP A 75 -3.75 40.50 -11.70
C ASP A 75 -3.20 41.86 -11.28
N ALA A 76 -3.97 42.94 -11.41
CA ALA A 76 -3.55 44.28 -11.02
C ALA A 76 -3.33 44.43 -9.50
N THR A 77 -4.10 43.73 -8.67
CA THR A 77 -4.03 43.89 -7.21
C THR A 77 -2.90 43.07 -6.59
N TYR A 78 -2.68 41.84 -7.05
CA TYR A 78 -1.86 40.85 -6.33
C TYR A 78 -0.72 40.23 -7.12
N PHE A 79 -0.82 40.11 -8.44
CA PHE A 79 0.24 39.50 -9.27
C PHE A 79 1.15 40.54 -9.92
N ARG A 80 0.59 41.70 -10.28
CA ARG A 80 1.26 42.84 -10.88
C ARG A 80 0.96 44.16 -10.15
N PRO A 81 1.17 44.24 -8.82
CA PRO A 81 0.98 45.49 -8.11
C PRO A 81 1.90 46.57 -8.70
N SER A 82 1.33 47.72 -9.04
CA SER A 82 2.06 48.82 -9.71
C SER A 82 2.74 48.43 -11.02
N PHE A 83 2.15 47.49 -11.77
CA PHE A 83 2.63 46.97 -13.07
C PHE A 83 3.92 46.12 -13.02
N ALA A 84 4.43 45.82 -11.82
CA ALA A 84 5.60 44.95 -11.66
C ALA A 84 5.15 43.51 -11.40
N ALA A 85 5.51 42.58 -12.30
CA ALA A 85 5.20 41.16 -12.14
C ALA A 85 5.95 40.58 -10.94
N LEU A 86 5.19 39.99 -10.03
CA LEU A 86 5.72 39.21 -8.92
C LEU A 86 5.99 37.79 -9.38
N GLU A 87 7.08 37.24 -8.86
CA GLU A 87 7.38 35.82 -8.96
C GLU A 87 6.43 35.01 -8.10
N ALA A 88 6.25 33.73 -8.43
CA ALA A 88 5.31 32.85 -7.72
C ALA A 88 5.54 32.84 -6.20
N TRP A 89 6.80 32.77 -5.74
CA TRP A 89 7.16 32.77 -4.32
C TRP A 89 7.03 34.13 -3.61
N GLN A 90 6.71 35.20 -4.33
CA GLN A 90 6.48 36.52 -3.76
C GLN A 90 5.01 36.80 -3.47
N ILE A 91 4.11 35.99 -4.04
CA ILE A 91 2.67 36.14 -3.88
C ILE A 91 2.24 35.49 -2.56
N ARG A 92 1.31 36.11 -1.82
CA ARG A 92 0.77 35.47 -0.60
C ARG A 92 -0.09 34.26 -0.96
N ARG A 93 -0.10 33.26 -0.07
CA ARG A 93 -0.85 32.01 -0.30
C ARG A 93 -2.33 32.29 -0.58
N GLU A 94 -2.92 33.17 0.20
CA GLU A 94 -4.35 33.52 0.07
C GLU A 94 -4.70 34.14 -1.30
N HIS A 95 -3.77 34.88 -1.91
CA HIS A 95 -3.95 35.50 -3.23
C HIS A 95 -3.71 34.49 -4.35
N TRP A 96 -2.72 33.61 -4.19
CA TRP A 96 -2.51 32.48 -5.11
C TRP A 96 -3.76 31.61 -5.20
N GLN A 97 -4.41 31.34 -4.07
CA GLN A 97 -5.65 30.57 -4.03
C GLN A 97 -6.82 31.25 -4.78
N LEU A 98 -6.84 32.57 -4.95
CA LEU A 98 -7.86 33.25 -5.75
C LEU A 98 -7.76 32.92 -7.24
N LEU A 99 -6.54 32.75 -7.77
CA LEU A 99 -6.33 32.30 -9.15
C LEU A 99 -6.89 30.88 -9.35
N TYR A 100 -6.63 29.97 -8.41
CA TYR A 100 -7.15 28.60 -8.49
C TYR A 100 -8.66 28.54 -8.26
N LEU A 101 -9.20 29.42 -7.41
CA LEU A 101 -10.65 29.61 -7.30
C LEU A 101 -11.25 30.05 -8.65
N ALA A 102 -10.59 30.93 -9.41
CA ALA A 102 -11.06 31.32 -10.74
C ALA A 102 -11.10 30.13 -11.71
N PHE A 103 -10.10 29.24 -11.66
CA PHE A 103 -10.10 27.98 -12.44
C PHE A 103 -11.23 27.02 -12.01
N ASP A 104 -11.52 26.94 -10.72
CA ASP A 104 -12.64 26.14 -10.23
C ASP A 104 -13.98 26.73 -10.67
N LEU A 105 -14.15 28.05 -10.59
CA LEU A 105 -15.35 28.76 -11.03
C LEU A 105 -15.55 28.69 -12.54
N ALA A 106 -14.47 28.63 -13.33
CA ALA A 106 -14.54 28.42 -14.78
C ALA A 106 -15.25 27.11 -15.18
N ARG A 107 -15.23 26.10 -14.29
CA ARG A 107 -15.93 24.82 -14.47
C ARG A 107 -17.40 24.89 -14.04
N GLU A 108 -17.80 25.94 -13.35
CA GLU A 108 -19.16 26.17 -12.84
C GLU A 108 -19.77 27.48 -13.42
N PRO A 109 -19.84 27.66 -14.76
CA PRO A 109 -20.19 28.95 -15.37
C PRO A 109 -21.55 29.52 -14.92
N LEU A 110 -22.53 28.66 -14.65
CA LEU A 110 -23.88 29.08 -14.21
C LEU A 110 -23.91 29.64 -12.77
N TYR A 111 -22.87 29.38 -11.99
CA TYR A 111 -22.69 30.04 -10.70
C TYR A 111 -22.34 31.52 -10.88
N LEU A 112 -21.56 31.85 -11.92
CA LEU A 112 -21.15 33.22 -12.23
C LEU A 112 -22.17 33.98 -13.10
N PHE A 113 -22.81 33.28 -14.04
CA PHE A 113 -23.59 33.89 -15.11
C PHE A 113 -25.03 33.35 -15.16
N SER A 114 -25.95 34.16 -15.69
CA SER A 114 -27.31 33.69 -15.98
C SER A 114 -27.32 32.73 -17.18
N SER A 115 -28.38 31.94 -17.31
CA SER A 115 -28.57 31.06 -18.48
C SER A 115 -28.57 31.85 -19.79
N ASP A 116 -29.16 33.05 -19.81
CA ASP A 116 -29.21 33.92 -20.99
C ASP A 116 -27.82 34.42 -21.38
N GLN A 117 -27.00 34.83 -20.41
CA GLN A 117 -25.61 35.24 -20.65
C GLN A 117 -24.78 34.09 -21.23
N MET A 118 -25.00 32.87 -20.75
CA MET A 118 -24.32 31.68 -21.27
C MET A 118 -24.81 31.29 -22.67
N ALA A 119 -26.12 31.41 -22.93
CA ALA A 119 -26.67 31.17 -24.27
C ALA A 119 -26.08 32.13 -25.29
N GLN A 120 -26.09 33.43 -24.99
CA GLN A 120 -25.48 34.46 -25.84
C GLN A 120 -23.99 34.18 -26.10
N ALA A 121 -23.22 33.88 -25.05
CA ALA A 121 -21.79 33.63 -25.20
C ALA A 121 -21.49 32.36 -26.03
N ASN A 122 -22.33 31.33 -25.94
CA ASN A 122 -22.21 30.13 -26.77
C ASN A 122 -22.53 30.42 -28.24
N GLU A 123 -23.54 31.25 -28.53
CA GLU A 123 -23.82 31.70 -29.90
C GLU A 123 -22.67 32.50 -30.50
N GLU A 124 -22.06 33.39 -29.72
CA GLU A 124 -20.88 34.16 -30.12
C GLU A 124 -19.68 33.23 -30.39
N ALA A 125 -19.44 32.24 -29.54
CA ALA A 125 -18.39 31.23 -29.74
C ALA A 125 -18.64 30.39 -31.00
N ALA A 126 -19.90 30.02 -31.28
CA ALA A 126 -20.29 29.27 -32.47
C ALA A 126 -20.04 30.05 -33.77
N LYS A 127 -20.29 31.37 -33.77
CA LYS A 127 -19.93 32.25 -34.90
C LYS A 127 -18.42 32.25 -35.18
N GLY A 128 -17.60 32.06 -34.15
CA GLY A 128 -16.15 31.90 -34.25
C GLY A 128 -15.67 30.46 -34.52
N GLY A 129 -16.56 29.52 -34.85
CA GLY A 129 -16.22 28.13 -35.16
C GLY A 129 -15.92 27.24 -33.94
N ARG A 130 -16.22 27.70 -32.71
CA ARG A 130 -16.04 26.92 -31.48
C ARG A 130 -17.35 26.25 -31.07
N ARG A 131 -17.26 25.14 -30.32
CA ARG A 131 -18.44 24.38 -29.85
C ARG A 131 -19.25 25.11 -28.76
N GLY A 132 -18.65 26.09 -28.10
CA GLY A 132 -19.24 26.89 -27.02
C GLY A 132 -18.16 27.71 -26.30
N LEU A 133 -18.55 28.49 -25.29
CA LEU A 133 -17.62 29.21 -24.44
C LEU A 133 -16.98 28.24 -23.44
N ASP A 134 -15.67 28.00 -23.60
CA ASP A 134 -14.85 27.30 -22.61
C ASP A 134 -14.09 28.33 -21.75
N LEU A 135 -14.64 28.63 -20.57
CA LEU A 135 -14.02 29.56 -19.63
C LEU A 135 -12.72 29.02 -19.05
N PHE A 136 -12.57 27.70 -18.98
CA PHE A 136 -11.37 27.09 -18.42
C PHE A 136 -10.20 27.26 -19.40
N GLU A 137 -10.41 26.96 -20.68
CA GLU A 137 -9.39 27.20 -21.71
C GLU A 137 -9.11 28.70 -21.91
N LEU A 138 -10.15 29.54 -21.86
CA LEU A 138 -9.95 31.00 -21.86
C LEU A 138 -9.03 31.44 -20.71
N LEU A 139 -9.23 30.90 -19.51
CA LEU A 139 -8.36 31.22 -18.37
C LEU A 139 -6.95 30.64 -18.52
N GLN A 140 -6.79 29.47 -19.15
CA GLN A 140 -5.49 28.89 -19.45
C GLN A 140 -4.67 29.83 -20.33
N ASP A 141 -5.24 30.28 -21.45
CA ASP A 141 -4.60 31.19 -22.41
C ASP A 141 -4.26 32.53 -21.76
N GLU A 142 -5.19 33.09 -20.98
CA GLU A 142 -4.93 34.35 -20.28
C GLU A 142 -3.91 34.21 -19.16
N SER A 143 -3.88 33.09 -18.44
CA SER A 143 -2.88 32.84 -17.40
C SER A 143 -1.48 32.67 -18.01
N GLU A 144 -1.38 31.97 -19.14
CA GLU A 144 -0.11 31.84 -19.87
C GLU A 144 0.38 33.20 -20.36
N ARG A 145 -0.52 34.01 -20.95
CA ARG A 145 -0.21 35.35 -21.44
C ARG A 145 0.21 36.33 -20.34
N ARG A 146 -0.45 36.28 -19.17
CA ARG A 146 -0.28 37.26 -18.09
C ARG A 146 0.78 36.87 -17.07
N PHE A 147 0.80 35.60 -16.69
CA PHE A 147 1.61 35.07 -15.60
C PHE A 147 2.73 34.16 -16.09
N GLY A 148 2.72 33.77 -17.37
CA GLY A 148 3.71 32.86 -17.95
C GLY A 148 3.46 31.38 -17.62
N PHE A 149 2.29 31.04 -17.07
CA PHE A 149 1.93 29.66 -16.74
C PHE A 149 0.44 29.35 -16.83
N ARG A 150 0.15 28.07 -17.06
CA ARG A 150 -1.18 27.45 -17.15
C ARG A 150 -1.66 26.92 -15.80
N TYR A 151 -2.83 26.28 -15.72
CA TYR A 151 -3.36 25.69 -14.46
C TYR A 151 -2.35 24.79 -13.71
N SER A 152 -1.46 24.11 -14.43
CA SER A 152 -0.41 23.28 -13.83
C SER A 152 0.68 24.08 -13.11
N GLY A 153 0.61 25.41 -13.11
CA GLY A 153 1.53 26.33 -12.43
C GLY A 153 2.87 26.55 -13.15
N PRO A 154 3.73 27.44 -12.60
CA PRO A 154 5.05 27.72 -13.13
C PRO A 154 5.94 26.48 -13.18
N ILE A 155 6.93 26.52 -14.08
CA ILE A 155 7.97 25.50 -14.20
C ILE A 155 9.00 25.72 -13.08
N LEU A 156 9.30 24.65 -12.33
CA LEU A 156 10.36 24.62 -11.32
C LEU A 156 11.71 24.31 -11.97
N ASP A 157 12.80 24.51 -11.22
CA ASP A 157 14.18 24.23 -11.69
C ASP A 157 14.38 22.77 -12.13
N ASN A 158 13.57 21.84 -11.60
CA ASN A 158 13.55 20.44 -12.01
C ASN A 158 12.76 20.16 -13.31
N ARG A 159 12.35 21.21 -14.03
CA ARG A 159 11.56 21.20 -15.27
C ARG A 159 10.15 20.61 -15.14
N GLN A 160 9.62 20.50 -13.93
CA GLN A 160 8.24 20.11 -13.70
C GLN A 160 7.38 21.33 -13.38
N SER A 161 6.17 21.39 -13.95
CA SER A 161 5.16 22.37 -13.56
C SER A 161 4.46 21.92 -12.27
N ASN A 162 4.23 22.83 -11.33
CA ASN A 162 3.43 22.53 -10.15
C ASN A 162 2.49 23.68 -9.77
N GLY A 163 1.20 23.39 -9.53
CA GLY A 163 0.23 24.41 -9.16
C GLY A 163 0.22 24.78 -7.67
N ARG A 164 0.86 23.96 -6.82
CA ARG A 164 0.92 24.17 -5.37
C ARG A 164 1.88 25.30 -5.02
N HIS A 165 1.36 26.35 -4.40
CA HIS A 165 2.15 27.52 -4.01
C HIS A 165 3.30 27.19 -3.05
N GLU A 166 3.07 26.28 -2.10
CA GLU A 166 4.07 25.87 -1.11
C GLU A 166 5.32 25.27 -1.75
N VAL A 167 5.19 24.64 -2.93
CA VAL A 167 6.32 24.06 -3.66
C VAL A 167 7.22 25.19 -4.17
N HIS A 168 6.64 26.23 -4.78
CA HIS A 168 7.41 27.39 -5.26
C HIS A 168 8.14 28.11 -4.14
N VAL A 169 7.48 28.30 -2.99
CA VAL A 169 8.09 28.90 -1.80
C VAL A 169 9.24 28.03 -1.27
N ALA A 170 9.03 26.71 -1.13
CA ALA A 170 10.06 25.79 -0.65
C ALA A 170 11.32 25.81 -1.53
N TYR A 171 11.16 25.76 -2.85
CA TYR A 171 12.28 25.81 -3.80
C TYR A 171 12.95 27.19 -3.82
N ALA A 172 12.19 28.29 -3.73
CA ALA A 172 12.74 29.63 -3.63
C ALA A 172 13.59 29.82 -2.37
N LEU A 173 13.12 29.33 -1.21
CA LEU A 173 13.89 29.34 0.04
C LEU A 173 15.16 28.48 -0.06
N ALA A 174 15.06 27.29 -0.67
CA ALA A 174 16.21 26.42 -0.87
C ALA A 174 17.28 27.07 -1.76
N ALA A 175 16.85 27.81 -2.79
CA ALA A 175 17.72 28.57 -3.69
C ALA A 175 18.20 29.92 -3.10
N GLY A 176 17.79 30.29 -1.88
CA GLY A 176 18.17 31.56 -1.26
C GLY A 176 17.54 32.79 -1.91
N LYS A 177 16.42 32.63 -2.63
CA LYS A 177 15.70 33.76 -3.22
C LYS A 177 15.04 34.62 -2.13
N PRO A 178 14.84 35.93 -2.37
CA PRO A 178 14.25 36.84 -1.38
C PRO A 178 12.73 36.63 -1.28
N VAL A 179 12.32 35.60 -0.53
CA VAL A 179 10.90 35.33 -0.22
C VAL A 179 10.41 36.37 0.80
N PRO A 180 9.32 37.10 0.54
CA PRO A 180 8.79 38.09 1.48
C PRO A 180 8.40 37.47 2.82
N GLN A 181 8.66 38.17 3.92
CA GLN A 181 8.38 37.65 5.26
C GLN A 181 6.91 37.29 5.47
N ALA A 182 5.98 38.10 4.95
CA ALA A 182 4.54 37.81 5.01
C ALA A 182 4.16 36.47 4.35
N VAL A 183 4.89 36.04 3.30
CA VAL A 183 4.69 34.73 2.66
C VAL A 183 5.22 33.62 3.56
N ILE A 184 6.37 33.83 4.22
CA ILE A 184 6.95 32.87 5.17
C ILE A 184 6.00 32.67 6.36
N ASP A 185 5.43 33.76 6.89
CA ASP A 185 4.51 33.75 8.03
C ASP A 185 3.21 32.97 7.71
N ASP A 186 2.70 33.08 6.48
CA ASP A 186 1.55 32.28 6.01
C ASP A 186 1.83 30.78 6.15
N TYR A 187 3.05 30.34 5.86
CA TYR A 187 3.41 28.92 5.90
C TYR A 187 3.85 28.44 7.28
N ALA A 188 4.48 29.30 8.07
CA ALA A 188 4.84 29.00 9.45
C ALA A 188 3.60 28.76 10.32
N SER A 189 2.54 29.55 10.12
CA SER A 189 1.28 29.45 10.90
C SER A 189 0.42 28.24 10.53
N LEU A 190 0.44 27.80 9.27
CA LEU A 190 -0.47 26.77 8.76
C LEU A 190 0.11 25.34 8.79
N SER A 191 1.39 25.15 9.14
CA SER A 191 2.11 23.87 9.09
C SER A 191 1.98 23.11 7.75
N LYS A 192 1.89 23.80 6.60
CA LYS A 192 1.48 23.20 5.30
C LYS A 192 2.57 22.49 4.50
N PHE A 193 3.82 22.49 4.95
CA PHE A 193 4.90 21.76 4.29
C PHE A 193 4.82 20.25 4.59
N ASP A 194 3.68 19.65 4.26
CA ASP A 194 3.40 18.25 4.57
C ASP A 194 3.92 17.29 3.50
N SER A 195 3.89 15.99 3.82
CA SER A 195 4.27 14.89 2.94
C SER A 195 5.64 15.07 2.24
N ASP A 196 5.62 15.56 1.00
CA ASP A 196 6.76 15.68 0.08
C ASP A 196 7.65 16.90 0.33
N LEU A 197 7.16 17.90 1.07
CA LEU A 197 7.90 19.14 1.39
C LEU A 197 8.44 19.22 2.82
N GLN A 198 8.38 18.12 3.57
CA GLN A 198 8.85 18.09 4.95
C GLN A 198 10.33 18.49 5.10
N TRP A 199 11.14 18.27 4.04
CA TRP A 199 12.53 18.69 3.99
C TRP A 199 12.72 20.21 4.03
N ALA A 200 11.71 20.98 3.61
CA ALA A 200 11.76 22.44 3.53
C ALA A 200 11.33 23.12 4.84
N LYS A 201 10.73 22.39 5.79
CA LYS A 201 10.27 22.96 7.08
C LYS A 201 11.36 23.74 7.82
N PRO A 202 12.61 23.25 7.93
CA PRO A 202 13.68 24.01 8.57
C PRO A 202 13.95 25.37 7.93
N LEU A 203 13.71 25.53 6.62
CA LEU A 203 13.95 26.80 5.91
C LEU A 203 12.99 27.92 6.34
N LEU A 204 11.81 27.58 6.86
CA LEU A 204 10.88 28.57 7.41
C LEU A 204 11.43 29.17 8.70
N ALA A 205 11.99 28.33 9.58
CA ALA A 205 12.43 28.71 10.92
C ALA A 205 13.90 29.16 11.00
N VAL A 206 14.76 28.72 10.08
CA VAL A 206 16.22 28.94 10.12
C VAL A 206 16.67 29.69 8.87
N PRO A 207 16.72 31.03 8.90
CA PRO A 207 17.14 31.84 7.75
C PRO A 207 18.53 31.51 7.23
N GLU A 208 19.45 31.14 8.12
CA GLU A 208 20.85 30.85 7.79
C GLU A 208 21.02 29.63 6.87
N LEU A 209 20.00 28.76 6.80
CA LEU A 209 20.00 27.57 5.94
C LEU A 209 19.55 27.88 4.51
N ARG A 210 18.89 29.02 4.28
CA ARG A 210 18.34 29.40 2.96
C ARG A 210 19.47 29.69 1.98
N GLY A 211 19.53 28.96 0.88
CA GLY A 211 20.60 29.07 -0.12
C GLY A 211 21.97 28.53 0.33
N ALA A 212 22.10 28.05 1.58
CA ALA A 212 23.39 27.57 2.11
C ALA A 212 23.81 26.22 1.50
N LEU A 213 22.84 25.42 1.05
CA LEU A 213 23.07 24.08 0.53
C LEU A 213 22.32 23.83 -0.79
N PRO A 214 22.95 23.14 -1.75
CA PRO A 214 22.22 22.61 -2.90
C PRO A 214 21.08 21.68 -2.45
N LEU A 215 19.97 21.70 -3.16
CA LEU A 215 18.77 20.90 -2.85
C LEU A 215 19.09 19.41 -2.67
N ALA A 216 19.97 18.86 -3.53
CA ALA A 216 20.40 17.46 -3.49
C ALA A 216 21.07 17.06 -2.16
N LYS A 217 21.66 18.02 -1.43
CA LYS A 217 22.26 17.79 -0.09
C LYS A 217 21.28 18.13 1.03
N LEU A 218 20.48 19.18 0.85
CA LEU A 218 19.50 19.63 1.82
C LEU A 218 18.42 18.57 2.10
N VAL A 219 17.91 17.91 1.05
CA VAL A 219 16.82 16.93 1.19
C VAL A 219 17.25 15.72 2.05
N PRO A 220 18.38 15.02 1.75
CA PRO A 220 18.88 13.96 2.62
C PRO A 220 19.19 14.43 4.05
N LEU A 221 19.81 15.61 4.22
CA LEU A 221 20.11 16.18 5.53
C LEU A 221 18.83 16.37 6.37
N ALA A 222 17.84 17.07 5.84
CA ALA A 222 16.59 17.31 6.54
C ALA A 222 15.85 16.00 6.85
N THR A 223 15.93 15.02 5.95
CA THR A 223 15.36 13.68 6.14
C THR A 223 16.01 12.96 7.32
N VAL A 224 17.35 12.90 7.36
CA VAL A 224 18.11 12.25 8.44
C VAL A 224 17.86 12.91 9.79
N MET A 225 17.92 14.24 9.86
CA MET A 225 17.66 15.00 11.09
C MET A 225 16.25 14.73 11.63
N ARG A 226 15.24 14.76 10.74
CA ARG A 226 13.85 14.45 11.10
C ARG A 226 13.68 13.02 11.63
N HIS A 227 14.22 12.01 10.94
CA HIS A 227 14.12 10.61 11.38
C HIS A 227 14.86 10.37 12.70
N SER A 228 15.94 11.11 12.94
CA SER A 228 16.68 11.10 14.20
C SER A 228 16.05 11.97 15.29
N LYS A 229 14.90 12.60 15.03
CA LYS A 229 14.21 13.53 15.94
C LYS A 229 15.10 14.68 16.44
N GLN A 230 16.08 15.08 15.63
CA GLN A 230 16.93 16.23 15.91
C GLN A 230 16.45 17.44 15.10
N ALA A 231 16.40 18.59 15.74
CA ALA A 231 16.04 19.85 15.09
C ALA A 231 17.26 20.45 14.37
N ILE A 232 17.02 21.05 13.20
CA ILE A 232 17.95 22.00 12.60
C ILE A 232 17.59 23.37 13.18
N THR A 233 18.55 24.04 13.80
CA THR A 233 18.40 25.32 14.49
C THR A 233 19.47 26.29 14.01
N SER A 234 19.32 27.59 14.29
CA SER A 234 20.35 28.58 13.96
C SER A 234 21.71 28.24 14.62
N ASP A 235 21.70 27.61 15.80
CA ASP A 235 22.92 27.20 16.51
C ASP A 235 23.73 26.13 15.77
N ASN A 236 23.07 25.22 15.04
CA ASN A 236 23.74 24.10 14.35
C ASN A 236 23.78 24.23 12.82
N ALA A 237 23.03 25.18 12.23
CA ALA A 237 22.89 25.31 10.78
C ALA A 237 24.23 25.51 10.04
N ALA A 238 25.11 26.36 10.57
CA ALA A 238 26.43 26.61 9.98
C ALA A 238 27.32 25.36 10.00
N LEU A 239 27.32 24.64 11.12
CA LEU A 239 28.06 23.37 11.27
C LEU A 239 27.52 22.30 10.31
N LEU A 240 26.20 22.11 10.25
CA LEU A 240 25.58 21.15 9.33
C LEU A 240 25.88 21.49 7.88
N SER A 241 25.85 22.77 7.52
CA SER A 241 26.17 23.22 6.15
C SER A 241 27.64 22.95 5.80
N MET A 242 28.56 23.23 6.72
CA MET A 242 29.97 22.90 6.58
C MET A 242 30.19 21.39 6.40
N LEU A 243 29.54 20.55 7.22
CA LEU A 243 29.65 19.10 7.11
C LEU A 243 29.12 18.58 5.77
N MET A 244 28.03 19.15 5.27
CA MET A 244 27.52 18.78 3.94
C MET A 244 28.49 19.18 2.80
N GLY A 245 29.49 20.02 3.05
CA GLY A 245 30.61 20.23 2.13
C GLY A 245 31.47 18.97 1.91
N LEU A 246 31.46 18.03 2.85
CA LEU A 246 32.31 16.82 2.82
C LEU A 246 31.67 15.64 2.07
N VAL A 247 30.36 15.66 1.83
CA VAL A 247 29.66 14.60 1.08
C VAL A 247 29.64 14.89 -0.44
N PRO A 248 29.46 13.86 -1.29
CA PRO A 248 29.28 14.03 -2.74
C PRO A 248 28.16 15.01 -3.08
N ASN A 249 28.15 15.54 -4.31
CA ASN A 249 27.16 16.54 -4.74
C ASN A 249 25.70 16.05 -4.70
N SER A 250 25.49 14.74 -4.81
CA SER A 250 24.18 14.11 -4.74
C SER A 250 24.27 12.91 -3.79
N PRO A 251 24.36 13.17 -2.48
CA PRO A 251 24.55 12.11 -1.50
C PRO A 251 23.24 11.36 -1.24
N THR A 252 23.36 10.09 -0.88
CA THR A 252 22.26 9.30 -0.33
C THR A 252 21.98 9.68 1.13
N THR A 253 20.80 9.32 1.64
CA THR A 253 20.48 9.47 3.07
C THR A 253 21.44 8.67 3.97
N VAL A 254 21.92 7.52 3.48
CA VAL A 254 22.88 6.67 4.20
C VAL A 254 24.24 7.36 4.35
N GLU A 255 24.76 7.99 3.29
CA GLU A 255 26.04 8.71 3.35
C GLU A 255 25.98 9.92 4.28
N VAL A 256 24.86 10.65 4.27
CA VAL A 256 24.64 11.77 5.20
C VAL A 256 24.54 11.28 6.65
N ASP A 257 23.79 10.21 6.90
CA ASP A 257 23.67 9.60 8.24
C ASP A 257 25.03 9.12 8.77
N ASP A 258 25.81 8.43 7.93
CA ASP A 258 27.16 7.95 8.26
C ASP A 258 28.09 9.11 8.60
N LEU A 259 28.08 10.19 7.80
CA LEU A 259 28.90 11.36 8.08
C LEU A 259 28.53 12.01 9.42
N LEU A 260 27.24 12.28 9.62
CA LEU A 260 26.77 12.95 10.84
C LEU A 260 27.03 12.10 12.09
N TYR A 261 26.91 10.77 11.98
CA TYR A 261 27.29 9.85 13.05
C TYR A 261 28.79 9.86 13.31
N ALA A 262 29.62 9.76 12.27
CA ALA A 262 31.08 9.79 12.41
C ALA A 262 31.62 11.11 13.01
N LYS A 263 30.85 12.20 12.86
CA LYS A 263 31.16 13.52 13.44
C LYS A 263 30.52 13.76 14.81
N GLY A 264 29.83 12.76 15.37
CA GLY A 264 29.24 12.83 16.70
C GLY A 264 28.00 13.73 16.80
N ILE A 265 27.41 14.14 15.67
CA ILE A 265 26.16 14.92 15.66
C ILE A 265 24.98 14.03 16.01
N LEU A 266 24.99 12.81 15.47
CA LEU A 266 23.97 11.82 15.74
C LEU A 266 24.51 10.78 16.73
N GLU A 267 23.67 10.28 17.64
CA GLU A 267 24.03 9.22 18.61
C GLU A 267 23.61 7.83 18.11
N ALA A 268 24.31 6.77 18.53
CA ALA A 268 23.91 5.40 18.18
C ALA A 268 22.44 5.13 18.55
N HIS A 269 21.74 4.31 17.76
CA HIS A 269 20.36 3.99 18.08
C HIS A 269 20.28 3.19 19.39
N PRO A 270 19.36 3.55 20.31
CA PRO A 270 19.19 2.82 21.54
C PRO A 270 18.60 1.43 21.25
N LEU A 271 18.97 0.46 22.09
CA LEU A 271 18.30 -0.85 22.09
C LEU A 271 16.82 -0.68 22.47
N PRO A 272 15.88 -1.40 21.83
CA PRO A 272 14.50 -1.41 22.24
C PRO A 272 14.35 -1.96 23.66
N GLU A 273 13.41 -1.43 24.44
CA GLU A 273 13.22 -1.80 25.86
C GLU A 273 13.04 -3.31 26.09
N ALA A 274 12.42 -4.00 25.13
CA ALA A 274 12.21 -5.46 25.18
C ALA A 274 13.51 -6.27 25.25
N TYR A 275 14.63 -5.69 24.81
CA TYR A 275 15.97 -6.30 24.82
C TYR A 275 16.78 -5.96 26.08
N LEU A 276 16.27 -5.07 26.94
CA LEU A 276 16.91 -4.73 28.22
C LEU A 276 16.63 -5.78 29.32
N LYS A 277 15.68 -6.68 29.09
CA LYS A 277 15.28 -7.72 30.04
C LYS A 277 15.52 -9.11 29.43
N PRO A 278 16.13 -10.04 30.17
CA PRO A 278 16.16 -11.45 29.80
C PRO A 278 14.75 -12.00 29.62
N VAL A 279 14.61 -12.99 28.73
CA VAL A 279 13.37 -13.72 28.51
C VAL A 279 13.55 -15.16 28.96
N ASP A 280 12.51 -15.73 29.55
CA ASP A 280 12.48 -17.16 29.82
C ASP A 280 12.39 -17.94 28.50
N VAL A 281 13.43 -18.71 28.21
CA VAL A 281 13.55 -19.54 27.00
C VAL A 281 13.15 -20.99 27.24
N GLY A 282 12.71 -21.33 28.45
CA GLY A 282 12.45 -22.69 28.90
C GLY A 282 13.72 -23.49 29.17
N LEU A 283 13.54 -24.72 29.64
CA LEU A 283 14.63 -25.67 29.91
C LEU A 283 14.70 -26.75 28.83
N PRO A 284 15.91 -27.24 28.49
CA PRO A 284 16.06 -28.38 27.59
C PRO A 284 15.54 -29.66 28.26
N THR A 285 14.79 -30.49 27.52
CA THR A 285 14.36 -31.81 27.99
C THR A 285 15.48 -32.84 27.96
N CYS A 286 16.51 -32.63 27.12
CA CYS A 286 17.71 -33.46 27.05
C CYS A 286 18.88 -32.71 26.38
N GLN A 287 20.07 -33.32 26.39
CA GLN A 287 21.28 -32.74 25.79
C GLN A 287 21.11 -32.44 24.28
N PHE A 288 20.39 -33.29 23.53
CA PHE A 288 20.14 -33.03 22.12
C PHE A 288 19.26 -31.79 21.90
N ALA A 289 18.25 -31.56 22.73
CA ALA A 289 17.43 -30.35 22.65
C ALA A 289 18.25 -29.07 22.93
N GLU A 290 19.22 -29.16 23.84
CA GLU A 290 20.16 -28.07 24.10
C GLU A 290 21.03 -27.76 22.86
N VAL A 291 21.68 -28.77 22.30
CA VAL A 291 22.54 -28.62 21.11
C VAL A 291 21.74 -28.16 19.89
N LEU A 292 20.53 -28.66 19.70
CA LEU A 292 19.65 -28.24 18.60
C LEU A 292 19.25 -26.77 18.73
N ARG A 293 18.80 -26.32 19.91
CA ARG A 293 18.45 -24.90 20.14
C ARG A 293 19.65 -23.99 19.90
N ARG A 294 20.83 -24.36 20.42
CA ARG A 294 22.08 -23.60 20.21
C ARG A 294 22.42 -23.49 18.73
N THR A 295 22.42 -24.62 18.00
CA THR A 295 22.75 -24.65 16.57
C THR A 295 21.76 -23.83 15.72
N LEU A 296 20.47 -23.86 16.07
CA LEU A 296 19.46 -23.03 15.42
C LEU A 296 19.70 -21.53 15.67
N ALA A 297 19.98 -21.17 16.92
CA ALA A 297 20.25 -19.79 17.32
C ALA A 297 21.54 -19.25 16.66
N ASP A 298 22.61 -20.04 16.63
CA ASP A 298 23.88 -19.71 15.96
C ASP A 298 23.64 -19.48 14.46
N SER A 299 22.95 -20.41 13.79
CA SER A 299 22.66 -20.28 12.37
C SER A 299 21.81 -19.05 12.06
N ALA A 300 20.82 -18.72 12.89
CA ALA A 300 19.98 -17.54 12.72
C ALA A 300 20.80 -16.25 12.88
N ARG A 301 21.62 -16.17 13.93
CA ARG A 301 22.53 -15.04 14.17
C ARG A 301 23.49 -14.85 13.00
N ASP A 302 24.19 -15.90 12.60
CA ASP A 302 25.26 -15.80 11.60
C ASP A 302 24.71 -15.43 10.23
N ASN A 303 23.58 -16.02 9.83
CA ASN A 303 22.88 -15.63 8.60
C ASN A 303 22.48 -14.16 8.64
N ARG A 304 21.91 -13.70 9.77
CA ARG A 304 21.49 -12.31 9.91
C ARG A 304 22.66 -11.34 9.86
N LEU A 305 23.77 -11.65 10.53
CA LEU A 305 25.00 -10.85 10.48
C LEU A 305 25.60 -10.80 9.08
N ALA A 306 25.60 -11.92 8.35
CA ALA A 306 26.08 -11.97 6.96
C ALA A 306 25.20 -11.11 6.02
N GLU A 307 23.88 -11.13 6.19
CA GLU A 307 22.96 -10.25 5.46
C GLU A 307 23.22 -8.78 5.76
N LEU A 308 23.41 -8.43 7.04
CA LEU A 308 23.69 -7.06 7.48
C LEU A 308 25.03 -6.56 6.92
N GLU A 309 26.07 -7.40 6.91
CA GLU A 309 27.37 -7.08 6.35
C GLU A 309 27.27 -6.82 4.83
N LYS A 310 26.49 -7.65 4.11
CA LYS A 310 26.21 -7.42 2.69
C LYS A 310 25.45 -6.11 2.47
N ALA A 311 24.43 -5.83 3.28
CA ALA A 311 23.66 -4.59 3.22
C ALA A 311 24.57 -3.37 3.45
N ARG A 312 25.43 -3.43 4.48
CA ARG A 312 26.40 -2.37 4.81
C ARG A 312 27.37 -2.10 3.66
N LYS A 313 27.94 -3.16 3.07
CA LYS A 313 28.84 -3.07 1.90
C LYS A 313 28.17 -2.50 0.66
N SER A 314 26.88 -2.78 0.46
CA SER A 314 26.11 -2.21 -0.65
C SER A 314 25.65 -0.76 -0.43
N GLY A 315 25.91 -0.18 0.75
CA GLY A 315 25.46 1.17 1.11
C GLY A 315 23.95 1.29 1.34
N SER A 316 23.24 0.18 1.58
CA SER A 316 21.79 0.19 1.78
C SER A 316 21.35 0.50 3.21
N ILE A 317 22.26 0.37 4.18
CA ILE A 317 22.05 0.70 5.59
C ILE A 317 23.20 1.54 6.13
N SER A 318 22.91 2.47 7.04
CA SER A 318 23.91 3.28 7.73
C SER A 318 24.63 2.53 8.85
N ALA A 319 25.75 3.07 9.31
CA ALA A 319 26.60 2.50 10.34
C ALA A 319 25.87 2.32 11.67
N ARG A 320 25.09 3.31 12.11
CA ARG A 320 24.26 3.21 13.33
C ARG A 320 23.19 2.13 13.23
N ARG A 321 22.60 1.94 12.04
CA ARG A 321 21.57 0.92 11.81
C ARG A 321 22.20 -0.47 11.79
N PHE A 322 23.33 -0.61 11.11
CA PHE A 322 24.14 -1.82 11.12
C PHE A 322 24.56 -2.21 12.55
N GLN A 323 25.02 -1.25 13.36
CA GLN A 323 25.40 -1.48 14.75
C GLN A 323 24.22 -1.99 15.58
N LEU A 324 23.07 -1.30 15.53
CA LEU A 324 21.87 -1.71 16.25
C LEU A 324 21.43 -3.12 15.82
N ASP A 325 21.27 -3.35 14.52
CA ASP A 325 20.75 -4.62 14.01
C ASP A 325 21.73 -5.78 14.29
N SER A 326 23.03 -5.51 14.33
CA SER A 326 24.04 -6.51 14.74
C SER A 326 23.93 -6.85 16.22
N GLN A 327 23.73 -5.85 17.08
CA GLN A 327 23.49 -6.08 18.51
C GLN A 327 22.19 -6.87 18.74
N LEU A 328 21.11 -6.52 18.02
CA LEU A 328 19.85 -7.26 18.07
C LEU A 328 20.03 -8.71 17.66
N ALA A 329 20.74 -8.99 16.56
CA ALA A 329 21.01 -10.36 16.13
C ALA A 329 21.79 -11.17 17.18
N ILE A 330 22.75 -10.55 17.87
CA ILE A 330 23.51 -11.17 18.97
C ILE A 330 22.60 -11.45 20.17
N LEU A 331 21.70 -10.53 20.52
CA LEU A 331 20.79 -10.70 21.65
C LEU A 331 19.68 -11.71 21.34
N ASP A 332 19.18 -11.75 20.11
CA ASP A 332 18.15 -12.69 19.64
C ASP A 332 18.61 -14.14 19.77
N HIS A 333 19.90 -14.41 19.56
CA HIS A 333 20.49 -15.71 19.86
C HIS A 333 20.12 -16.20 21.27
N GLY A 334 20.23 -15.32 22.28
CA GLY A 334 19.88 -15.60 23.67
C GLY A 334 18.38 -15.83 23.92
N ARG A 335 17.51 -15.40 23.00
CA ARG A 335 16.04 -15.41 23.13
C ARG A 335 15.36 -16.55 22.38
N HIS A 336 16.10 -17.36 21.62
CA HIS A 336 15.57 -18.58 21.01
C HIS A 336 15.08 -19.57 22.08
N THR A 337 13.83 -19.99 22.00
CA THR A 337 13.23 -20.91 22.98
C THR A 337 13.62 -22.37 22.75
N HIS A 338 13.50 -23.18 23.80
CA HIS A 338 13.71 -24.63 23.72
C HIS A 338 12.49 -25.40 23.19
N THR A 339 11.33 -24.77 22.96
CA THR A 339 10.07 -25.44 22.58
C THR A 339 10.22 -26.39 21.39
N PHE A 340 10.67 -25.86 20.25
CA PHE A 340 10.88 -26.67 19.04
C PHE A 340 11.94 -27.76 19.27
N ALA A 341 13.03 -27.43 19.96
CA ALA A 341 14.10 -28.39 20.19
C ALA A 341 13.67 -29.54 21.11
N ASN A 342 12.84 -29.26 22.10
CA ASN A 342 12.24 -30.24 23.02
C ASN A 342 11.23 -31.14 22.28
N GLU A 343 10.37 -30.58 21.42
CA GLU A 343 9.46 -31.34 20.57
C GLU A 343 10.22 -32.27 19.61
N PHE A 344 11.26 -31.73 18.97
CA PHE A 344 12.09 -32.49 18.04
C PHE A 344 12.84 -33.61 18.76
N ALA A 345 13.42 -33.34 19.93
CA ALA A 345 14.07 -34.35 20.74
C ALA A 345 13.09 -35.45 21.19
N LYS A 346 11.86 -35.08 21.57
CA LYS A 346 10.79 -36.03 21.88
C LYS A 346 10.47 -36.90 20.66
N ALA A 347 10.35 -36.32 19.47
CA ALA A 347 10.09 -37.06 18.24
C ALA A 347 11.20 -38.08 17.92
N VAL A 348 12.47 -37.77 18.20
CA VAL A 348 13.58 -38.72 18.11
C VAL A 348 13.41 -39.85 19.13
N GLN A 349 13.10 -39.54 20.39
CA GLN A 349 12.93 -40.54 21.46
C GLN A 349 11.74 -41.47 21.23
N THR A 350 10.62 -40.95 20.71
CA THR A 350 9.40 -41.73 20.44
C THR A 350 9.36 -42.30 19.03
N ALA A 351 10.45 -42.17 18.27
CA ALA A 351 10.56 -42.62 16.88
C ALA A 351 9.38 -42.14 15.99
N ASP A 352 8.96 -40.88 16.14
CA ASP A 352 7.91 -40.27 15.30
C ASP A 352 8.44 -39.97 13.90
N MET A 353 8.44 -41.00 13.06
CA MET A 353 8.96 -40.94 11.69
C MET A 353 8.21 -39.96 10.81
N SER A 354 6.92 -39.71 11.06
CA SER A 354 6.15 -38.74 10.28
C SER A 354 6.68 -37.33 10.51
N TYR A 355 6.92 -36.97 11.76
CA TYR A 355 7.51 -35.68 12.14
C TYR A 355 8.95 -35.54 11.63
N LEU A 356 9.79 -36.55 11.89
CA LEU A 356 11.21 -36.52 11.52
C LEU A 356 11.42 -36.44 10.00
N LEU A 357 10.69 -37.23 9.19
CA LEU A 357 10.78 -37.15 7.73
C LEU A 357 10.24 -35.81 7.22
N GLY A 358 9.18 -35.25 7.83
CA GLY A 358 8.62 -33.95 7.46
C GLY A 358 9.59 -32.78 7.56
N ILE A 359 10.56 -32.89 8.49
CA ILE A 359 11.59 -31.86 8.73
C ILE A 359 12.91 -32.21 8.02
N LEU A 360 13.42 -33.43 8.20
CA LEU A 360 14.77 -33.81 7.78
C LEU A 360 14.85 -34.31 6.34
N ASP A 361 13.79 -34.89 5.77
CA ASP A 361 13.79 -35.40 4.39
C ASP A 361 13.49 -34.31 3.34
N ARG A 362 14.17 -33.17 3.48
CA ARG A 362 14.14 -32.05 2.54
C ARG A 362 15.52 -31.82 1.93
N PRO A 363 15.64 -31.03 0.85
CA PRO A 363 16.94 -30.64 0.26
C PRO A 363 17.90 -30.01 1.29
N ASP A 364 19.19 -29.98 0.98
CA ASP A 364 20.28 -29.70 1.94
C ASP A 364 20.24 -28.30 2.57
N ASP A 365 19.69 -27.32 1.86
CA ASP A 365 19.44 -25.95 2.31
C ASP A 365 18.28 -25.88 3.32
N ALA A 366 17.27 -26.73 3.15
CA ALA A 366 16.14 -26.81 4.08
C ALA A 366 16.53 -27.49 5.40
N ASN A 367 16.18 -26.85 6.52
CA ASN A 367 16.43 -27.32 7.89
C ASN A 367 17.90 -27.71 8.15
N ARG A 368 18.83 -26.98 7.52
CA ARG A 368 20.26 -27.24 7.58
C ARG A 368 20.80 -27.28 9.02
N ALA A 369 20.38 -26.35 9.88
CA ALA A 369 20.79 -26.29 11.28
C ALA A 369 20.35 -27.56 12.07
N SER A 370 19.13 -28.03 11.87
CA SER A 370 18.65 -29.27 12.51
C SER A 370 19.46 -30.50 12.06
N LYS A 371 19.76 -30.60 10.76
CA LYS A 371 20.61 -31.66 10.22
C LYS A 371 22.05 -31.59 10.75
N GLN A 372 22.58 -30.37 10.96
CA GLN A 372 23.90 -30.17 11.55
C GLN A 372 23.92 -30.60 13.02
N ALA A 373 22.90 -30.25 13.79
CA ALA A 373 22.76 -30.69 15.19
C ALA A 373 22.67 -32.23 15.29
N VAL A 374 21.96 -32.88 14.37
CA VAL A 374 21.92 -34.36 14.30
C VAL A 374 23.30 -34.94 14.03
N ARG A 375 24.07 -34.36 13.11
CA ARG A 375 25.43 -34.79 12.84
C ARG A 375 26.34 -34.61 14.06
N GLU A 376 26.21 -33.50 14.76
CA GLU A 376 27.02 -33.20 15.94
C GLU A 376 26.74 -34.17 17.08
N MET A 377 25.46 -34.42 17.41
CA MET A 377 25.08 -35.24 18.55
C MET A 377 25.08 -36.75 18.28
N PHE A 378 24.73 -37.18 17.07
CA PHE A 378 24.56 -38.60 16.73
C PHE A 378 25.56 -39.11 15.69
N GLY A 379 26.41 -38.25 15.12
CA GLY A 379 27.34 -38.63 14.06
C GLY A 379 26.68 -38.92 12.71
N ILE A 380 25.37 -38.73 12.57
CA ILE A 380 24.60 -39.08 11.36
C ILE A 380 24.67 -37.95 10.34
N LYS A 381 25.23 -38.24 9.16
CA LYS A 381 25.37 -37.25 8.07
C LYS A 381 24.11 -37.19 7.20
N LEU A 382 23.38 -36.07 7.27
CA LEU A 382 22.17 -35.82 6.48
C LEU A 382 22.31 -34.76 5.37
N ILE A 383 23.42 -34.02 5.35
CA ILE A 383 23.74 -32.97 4.36
C ILE A 383 24.78 -33.50 3.38
N GLY A 384 24.63 -33.19 2.09
CA GLY A 384 25.55 -33.62 1.03
C GLY A 384 25.45 -35.11 0.73
N VAL A 385 24.29 -35.72 0.98
CA VAL A 385 24.01 -37.13 0.75
C VAL A 385 22.78 -37.29 -0.15
N ARG A 386 22.71 -38.39 -0.91
CA ARG A 386 21.54 -38.70 -1.74
C ARG A 386 20.30 -38.91 -0.89
N ALA A 387 19.11 -38.63 -1.42
CA ALA A 387 17.84 -38.73 -0.71
C ALA A 387 17.62 -40.09 -0.01
N ALA A 388 17.95 -41.20 -0.69
CA ALA A 388 17.85 -42.54 -0.11
C ALA A 388 18.79 -42.72 1.11
N ALA A 389 20.01 -42.20 1.04
CA ALA A 389 20.96 -42.25 2.15
C ALA A 389 20.53 -41.36 3.32
N ARG A 390 19.95 -40.18 3.02
CA ARG A 390 19.36 -39.29 4.02
C ARG A 390 18.21 -39.96 4.76
N ARG A 391 17.27 -40.59 4.04
CA ARG A 391 16.17 -41.35 4.65
C ARG A 391 16.68 -42.43 5.58
N ARG A 392 17.61 -43.28 5.12
CA ARG A 392 18.25 -44.29 5.98
C ARG A 392 18.86 -43.68 7.25
N GLY A 393 19.53 -42.54 7.13
CA GLY A 393 20.06 -41.82 8.30
C GLY A 393 18.96 -41.31 9.26
N ILE A 394 17.80 -40.92 8.76
CA ILE A 394 16.66 -40.50 9.60
C ILE A 394 16.06 -41.69 10.34
N PHE A 395 15.93 -42.85 9.70
CA PHE A 395 15.49 -44.09 10.38
C PHE A 395 16.53 -44.55 11.43
N GLN A 396 17.83 -44.47 11.10
CA GLN A 396 18.90 -44.74 12.05
C GLN A 396 18.85 -43.81 13.26
N LEU A 397 18.53 -42.52 13.06
CA LEU A 397 18.36 -41.55 14.15
C LEU A 397 17.24 -41.95 15.11
N ALA A 398 16.16 -42.54 14.59
CA ALA A 398 15.04 -43.05 15.38
C ALA A 398 15.30 -44.45 15.99
N GLY A 399 16.52 -45.00 15.83
CA GLY A 399 16.88 -46.32 16.32
C GLY A 399 16.28 -47.49 15.52
N MET A 400 15.76 -47.23 14.31
CA MET A 400 15.19 -48.26 13.45
C MET A 400 16.24 -48.90 12.54
N ASP A 401 16.16 -50.21 12.39
CA ASP A 401 16.99 -50.96 11.45
C ASP A 401 16.42 -50.95 10.01
N ALA A 402 17.14 -51.58 9.08
CA ALA A 402 16.73 -51.62 7.67
C ALA A 402 15.44 -52.42 7.42
N ALA A 403 15.14 -53.41 8.26
CA ALA A 403 13.92 -54.22 8.13
C ALA A 403 12.69 -53.42 8.62
N GLN A 404 12.83 -52.75 9.76
CA GLN A 404 11.82 -51.84 10.31
C GLN A 404 11.56 -50.65 9.38
N GLN A 405 12.60 -50.12 8.72
CA GLN A 405 12.43 -49.11 7.68
C GLN A 405 11.57 -49.63 6.53
N ALA A 406 11.87 -50.82 5.99
CA ALA A 406 11.15 -51.38 4.86
C ALA A 406 9.67 -51.65 5.19
N GLU A 407 9.41 -52.15 6.40
CA GLU A 407 8.05 -52.38 6.91
C GLU A 407 7.28 -51.06 7.06
N TRP A 408 7.90 -50.03 7.66
CA TRP A 408 7.27 -48.72 7.79
C TRP A 408 6.98 -48.07 6.44
N GLU A 409 7.91 -48.16 5.49
CA GLU A 409 7.71 -47.64 4.14
C GLU A 409 6.57 -48.37 3.42
N ALA A 410 6.45 -49.70 3.57
CA ALA A 410 5.35 -50.48 3.02
C ALA A 410 3.99 -50.10 3.64
N LEU A 411 3.93 -49.93 4.96
CA LEU A 411 2.75 -49.44 5.68
C LEU A 411 2.39 -48.00 5.28
N SER A 412 3.38 -47.13 5.07
CA SER A 412 3.15 -45.75 4.64
C SER A 412 2.61 -45.68 3.21
N VAL A 413 3.08 -46.55 2.30
CA VAL A 413 2.56 -46.66 0.94
C VAL A 413 1.11 -47.15 0.95
N SER A 414 0.80 -48.21 1.69
CA SER A 414 -0.57 -48.73 1.78
C SER A 414 -1.54 -47.71 2.40
N GLN A 415 -1.11 -46.96 3.41
CA GLN A 415 -1.91 -45.88 3.99
C GLN A 415 -2.11 -44.70 3.02
N ARG A 416 -1.11 -44.34 2.20
CA ARG A 416 -1.25 -43.29 1.18
C ARG A 416 -2.18 -43.73 0.06
N GLU A 417 -2.12 -45.00 -0.35
CA GLU A 417 -3.04 -45.58 -1.32
C GLU A 417 -4.47 -45.63 -0.77
N ALA A 418 -4.67 -46.08 0.46
CA ALA A 418 -5.97 -46.06 1.12
C ALA A 418 -6.55 -44.64 1.22
N ARG A 419 -5.73 -43.64 1.54
CA ARG A 419 -6.15 -42.21 1.55
C ARG A 419 -6.48 -41.69 0.15
N ARG A 420 -5.77 -42.14 -0.90
CA ARG A 420 -6.07 -41.78 -2.29
C ARG A 420 -7.42 -42.37 -2.71
N VAL A 421 -7.62 -43.66 -2.44
CA VAL A 421 -8.88 -44.37 -2.70
C VAL A 421 -10.04 -43.70 -1.97
N ALA A 422 -9.90 -43.38 -0.67
CA ALA A 422 -10.94 -42.68 0.09
C ALA A 422 -11.30 -41.30 -0.50
N ARG A 423 -10.33 -40.55 -1.03
CA ARG A 423 -10.58 -39.26 -1.71
C ARG A 423 -11.24 -39.42 -3.09
N GLU A 424 -11.00 -40.53 -3.78
CA GLU A 424 -11.67 -40.84 -5.05
C GLU A 424 -13.12 -41.27 -4.80
N VAL A 425 -13.36 -42.08 -3.76
CA VAL A 425 -14.69 -42.46 -3.28
C VAL A 425 -15.51 -41.22 -2.87
N ALA A 426 -14.93 -40.33 -2.06
CA ALA A 426 -15.62 -39.11 -1.65
C ALA A 426 -15.99 -38.21 -2.83
N ARG A 427 -15.09 -38.06 -3.81
CA ARG A 427 -15.36 -37.29 -5.04
C ARG A 427 -16.43 -37.93 -5.93
N ALA A 428 -16.43 -39.26 -6.05
CA ALA A 428 -17.46 -39.98 -6.79
C ALA A 428 -18.85 -39.79 -6.17
N ARG A 429 -18.93 -39.83 -4.84
CA ARG A 429 -20.16 -39.57 -4.09
C ARG A 429 -20.65 -38.13 -4.26
N GLU A 430 -19.77 -37.15 -4.08
CA GLU A 430 -20.11 -35.71 -4.22
C GLU A 430 -20.63 -35.40 -5.64
N ALA A 431 -20.00 -35.96 -6.67
CA ALA A 431 -20.48 -35.82 -8.06
C ALA A 431 -21.89 -36.41 -8.26
N ALA A 432 -22.16 -37.59 -7.67
CA ALA A 432 -23.48 -38.22 -7.74
C ALA A 432 -24.54 -37.46 -6.91
N GLU A 433 -24.18 -36.87 -5.77
CA GLU A 433 -25.08 -36.04 -4.94
C GLU A 433 -25.55 -34.77 -5.67
N MET A 434 -24.71 -34.22 -6.56
CA MET A 434 -25.08 -33.06 -7.38
C MET A 434 -26.00 -33.40 -8.57
N SER A 435 -26.09 -34.68 -8.96
CA SER A 435 -27.03 -35.13 -9.99
C SER A 435 -28.44 -35.24 -9.42
N ARG A 436 -29.45 -34.93 -10.24
CA ARG A 436 -30.88 -35.07 -9.89
C ARG A 436 -31.51 -36.13 -10.77
N VAL A 437 -32.08 -37.16 -10.13
CA VAL A 437 -32.78 -38.26 -10.79
C VAL A 437 -34.24 -38.23 -10.36
N ARG A 438 -35.15 -38.27 -11.34
CA ARG A 438 -36.59 -38.36 -11.06
C ARG A 438 -36.99 -39.82 -10.94
N ALA A 439 -37.51 -40.20 -9.79
CA ALA A 439 -38.02 -41.54 -9.51
C ALA A 439 -39.41 -41.74 -10.16
N GLU A 440 -39.84 -43.00 -10.28
CA GLU A 440 -41.11 -43.39 -10.91
C GLU A 440 -42.34 -42.85 -10.15
N ASP A 441 -42.21 -42.63 -8.84
CA ASP A 441 -43.23 -41.99 -7.99
C ASP A 441 -43.28 -40.46 -8.15
N GLY A 442 -42.44 -39.89 -9.02
CA GLY A 442 -42.37 -38.47 -9.30
C GLY A 442 -41.45 -37.67 -8.36
N ALA A 443 -40.89 -38.30 -7.32
CA ALA A 443 -39.94 -37.66 -6.40
C ALA A 443 -38.59 -37.37 -7.10
N VAL A 444 -37.93 -36.29 -6.72
CA VAL A 444 -36.58 -35.95 -7.21
C VAL A 444 -35.56 -36.36 -6.14
N LEU A 445 -34.75 -37.36 -6.44
CA LEU A 445 -33.66 -37.85 -5.60
C LEU A 445 -32.33 -37.30 -6.08
N THR A 446 -31.34 -37.25 -5.19
CA THR A 446 -29.94 -37.12 -5.64
C THR A 446 -29.52 -38.39 -6.39
N GLY A 447 -28.54 -38.28 -7.29
CA GLY A 447 -27.97 -39.44 -7.96
C GLY A 447 -27.38 -40.46 -6.99
N ALA A 448 -26.79 -40.02 -5.87
CA ALA A 448 -26.28 -40.91 -4.82
C ALA A 448 -27.41 -41.67 -4.10
N GLU A 449 -28.44 -40.97 -3.63
CA GLU A 449 -29.61 -41.61 -2.98
C GLU A 449 -30.33 -42.57 -3.92
N TRP A 450 -30.43 -42.21 -5.20
CA TRP A 450 -31.03 -43.07 -6.21
C TRP A 450 -30.20 -44.35 -6.42
N VAL A 451 -28.87 -44.25 -6.53
CA VAL A 451 -27.99 -45.42 -6.62
C VAL A 451 -28.12 -46.30 -5.37
N ASP A 452 -28.04 -45.72 -4.16
CA ASP A 452 -28.10 -46.47 -2.90
C ASP A 452 -29.43 -47.20 -2.73
N ARG A 453 -30.55 -46.52 -3.05
CA ARG A 453 -31.89 -47.11 -3.03
C ARG A 453 -32.02 -48.22 -4.07
N THR A 454 -31.53 -48.00 -5.29
CA THR A 454 -31.64 -49.02 -6.35
C THR A 454 -30.80 -50.26 -6.05
N ILE A 455 -29.61 -50.10 -5.44
CA ILE A 455 -28.83 -51.26 -4.96
C ILE A 455 -29.55 -51.96 -3.80
N ALA A 456 -30.19 -51.21 -2.88
CA ALA A 456 -31.01 -51.79 -1.82
C ALA A 456 -32.23 -52.57 -2.35
N ASP A 457 -32.82 -52.14 -3.47
CA ASP A 457 -33.99 -52.76 -4.09
C ASP A 457 -33.68 -54.06 -4.88
N GLY A 458 -32.39 -54.46 -4.96
CA GLY A 458 -31.95 -55.75 -5.51
C GLY A 458 -31.00 -55.66 -6.71
N PHE A 459 -30.72 -54.46 -7.22
CA PHE A 459 -29.84 -54.28 -8.38
C PHE A 459 -28.37 -54.38 -7.96
N SER A 460 -27.66 -55.42 -8.41
CA SER A 460 -26.36 -55.81 -7.86
C SER A 460 -25.23 -55.94 -8.89
N GLN A 461 -25.53 -55.75 -10.19
CA GLN A 461 -24.53 -55.88 -11.25
C GLN A 461 -24.53 -54.65 -12.16
N ILE A 462 -23.35 -54.17 -12.56
CA ILE A 462 -23.24 -53.14 -13.60
C ILE A 462 -22.99 -53.83 -14.93
N VAL A 463 -23.89 -53.63 -15.88
CA VAL A 463 -23.80 -54.16 -17.24
C VAL A 463 -23.51 -53.04 -18.24
N SER A 464 -22.73 -53.35 -19.27
CA SER A 464 -22.49 -52.46 -20.40
C SER A 464 -23.33 -52.87 -21.59
N LEU A 465 -24.16 -51.95 -22.08
CA LEU A 465 -25.03 -52.15 -23.24
C LEU A 465 -24.48 -51.36 -24.43
N ARG A 466 -24.34 -52.02 -25.58
CA ARG A 466 -23.89 -51.35 -26.81
C ARG A 466 -25.10 -50.81 -27.57
N GLN A 467 -25.20 -49.49 -27.69
CA GLN A 467 -26.25 -48.82 -28.46
C GLN A 467 -25.60 -48.05 -29.60
N GLY A 468 -25.58 -48.67 -30.80
CA GLY A 468 -24.82 -48.17 -31.95
C GLY A 468 -23.31 -48.16 -31.69
N THR A 469 -22.65 -47.02 -31.94
CA THR A 469 -21.22 -46.81 -31.65
C THR A 469 -20.94 -46.42 -30.19
N SER A 470 -21.97 -46.20 -29.37
CA SER A 470 -21.85 -45.77 -27.97
C SER A 470 -22.06 -46.91 -26.97
N VAL A 471 -21.36 -46.85 -25.82
CA VAL A 471 -21.54 -47.76 -24.69
C VAL A 471 -22.33 -47.05 -23.60
N ARG A 472 -23.46 -47.63 -23.19
CA ARG A 472 -24.23 -47.17 -22.03
C ARG A 472 -24.04 -48.16 -20.88
N TYR A 473 -24.07 -47.65 -19.66
CA TYR A 473 -23.97 -48.48 -18.46
C TYR A 473 -25.33 -48.53 -17.78
N ALA A 474 -25.67 -49.67 -17.21
CA ALA A 474 -26.88 -49.85 -16.43
C ALA A 474 -26.59 -50.66 -15.17
N LEU A 475 -27.31 -50.35 -14.09
CA LEU A 475 -27.37 -51.20 -12.91
C LEU A 475 -28.49 -52.23 -13.16
N ALA A 476 -28.20 -53.50 -12.98
CA ALA A 476 -29.07 -54.63 -13.30
C ALA A 476 -29.43 -55.44 -12.06
N ASP A 477 -30.70 -55.83 -11.98
CA ASP A 477 -31.20 -56.85 -11.07
C ASP A 477 -31.22 -58.20 -11.84
N PRO A 478 -30.31 -59.13 -11.52
CA PRO A 478 -30.21 -60.40 -12.23
C PRO A 478 -31.39 -61.35 -11.96
N VAL A 479 -32.12 -61.16 -10.85
CA VAL A 479 -33.25 -62.00 -10.45
C VAL A 479 -34.52 -61.56 -11.18
N ARG A 480 -34.78 -60.25 -11.23
CA ARG A 480 -35.98 -59.69 -11.88
C ARG A 480 -35.77 -59.37 -13.36
N GLN A 481 -34.54 -59.50 -13.88
CA GLN A 481 -34.15 -59.10 -15.25
C GLN A 481 -34.48 -57.62 -15.54
N LEU A 482 -34.41 -56.77 -14.53
CA LEU A 482 -34.65 -55.33 -14.63
C LEU A 482 -33.33 -54.58 -14.77
N GLN A 483 -33.34 -53.45 -15.47
CA GLN A 483 -32.16 -52.62 -15.69
C GLN A 483 -32.52 -51.14 -15.57
N VAL A 484 -31.67 -50.39 -14.88
CA VAL A 484 -31.78 -48.94 -14.80
C VAL A 484 -30.51 -48.27 -15.30
N SER A 485 -30.63 -47.17 -16.04
CA SER A 485 -29.48 -46.53 -16.68
C SER A 485 -28.59 -45.80 -15.67
N LEU A 486 -27.29 -46.01 -15.78
CA LEU A 486 -26.24 -45.23 -15.12
C LEU A 486 -25.61 -44.26 -16.12
N ARG A 487 -25.16 -43.10 -15.66
CA ARG A 487 -24.49 -42.10 -16.49
C ARG A 487 -23.05 -41.91 -16.03
N ALA A 488 -22.13 -41.89 -17.00
CA ALA A 488 -20.71 -41.65 -16.72
C ALA A 488 -20.42 -40.19 -16.39
N ASN A 489 -21.18 -39.26 -16.98
CA ASN A 489 -20.90 -37.83 -16.93
C ASN A 489 -21.39 -37.12 -15.66
N ASP A 490 -22.26 -37.75 -14.87
CA ASP A 490 -22.88 -37.15 -13.67
C ASP A 490 -22.47 -37.86 -12.37
N GLY A 491 -21.43 -38.69 -12.43
CA GLY A 491 -20.88 -39.39 -11.26
C GLY A 491 -21.66 -40.64 -10.83
N THR A 492 -22.87 -40.89 -11.33
CA THR A 492 -23.70 -42.04 -10.88
C THR A 492 -23.07 -43.40 -11.18
N LEU A 493 -22.42 -43.57 -12.34
CA LEU A 493 -21.68 -44.80 -12.65
C LEU A 493 -20.47 -45.02 -11.74
N ALA A 494 -19.71 -43.95 -11.47
CA ALA A 494 -18.51 -44.04 -10.63
C ALA A 494 -18.89 -44.38 -9.19
N TYR A 495 -19.94 -43.74 -8.67
CA TYR A 495 -20.46 -44.03 -7.34
C TYR A 495 -21.04 -45.45 -7.23
N ALA A 496 -21.80 -45.91 -8.24
CA ALA A 496 -22.36 -47.27 -8.23
C ALA A 496 -21.28 -48.37 -8.21
N ARG A 497 -20.14 -48.18 -8.91
CA ARG A 497 -19.00 -49.12 -8.84
C ARG A 497 -18.44 -49.21 -7.42
N VAL A 498 -18.19 -48.05 -6.82
CA VAL A 498 -17.68 -47.95 -5.44
C VAL A 498 -18.66 -48.58 -4.44
N ALA A 499 -19.95 -48.28 -4.55
CA ALA A 499 -20.96 -48.79 -3.62
C ALA A 499 -21.13 -50.33 -3.70
N LEU A 500 -21.00 -50.91 -4.89
CA LEU A 500 -21.00 -52.37 -5.07
C LEU A 500 -19.70 -53.02 -4.56
N GLU A 501 -18.53 -52.42 -4.83
CA GLU A 501 -17.25 -52.90 -4.30
C GLU A 501 -17.22 -52.90 -2.76
N GLN A 502 -17.80 -51.87 -2.13
CA GLN A 502 -17.92 -51.78 -0.67
C GLN A 502 -18.90 -52.79 -0.06
N ARG A 503 -19.89 -53.27 -0.83
CA ARG A 503 -20.80 -54.34 -0.37
C ARG A 503 -20.26 -55.74 -0.64
N ALA A 504 -19.31 -55.88 -1.56
CA ALA A 504 -18.65 -57.13 -1.89
C ALA A 504 -17.36 -57.38 -1.06
N SER A 505 -16.80 -56.33 -0.47
CA SER A 505 -15.74 -56.37 0.54
C SER A 505 -16.32 -56.60 1.92
#